data_AF-A0A436EUD2-F1
#
_entry.id   AF-A0A436EUD2-F1
#
_cell.length_a   1.000
_cell.length_b   1.000
_cell.length_c   1.000
_cell.angle_alpha   90.00
_cell.angle_beta   90.00
_cell.angle_gamma   90.00
#
_symmetry.space_group_name_H-M   'P 1'
#
loop_
_entity.id
_entity.type
_entity.pdbx_description
1 polymer ?
#
loop_
_entity_poly.entity_id
_entity_poly.type
_entity_poly.pdbx_seq_one_letter_code
_entity_poly.pdbx_strand_id
1 'polypeptide(L)'
;VDPSNIRRFLFEAVQLIGLFAIVTPLPLLFHSYWENVGDDYQETIGVVAIGTTVTLFGYMAASFLAATLVPRLVSLLLKPGRTYTLYGFRYWLQTVAEFSSNSRVLGLLAGDSSAIVHYMRAIGWNLNKVVQTGSNFGSNQQHENPLLCEIGTETMVSDGLFMINMHKSASAFRLEPTRIGERNYLGNNIYYPPDGRTGDNVLLGTKVMIPIDGPLRENVGLLGSPAFEIPRMVNRDKELIAGVDEDDRRRRIPHKNRHNLVTILLFVATQWVMLFVTLAIWDRALNYYT
;
A
#
# COMPACT_ATOMS: atom_id res chain seq x y z
N VAL A 1 36.27 11.68 -6.57
CA VAL A 1 34.82 11.63 -6.79
C VAL A 1 34.28 10.41 -6.08
N ASP A 2 33.31 10.55 -5.17
CA ASP A 2 32.73 9.40 -4.47
C ASP A 2 32.00 8.50 -5.48
N PRO A 3 32.40 7.22 -5.64
CA PRO A 3 31.74 6.28 -6.55
C PRO A 3 30.23 6.17 -6.32
N SER A 4 29.77 6.41 -5.09
CA SER A 4 28.35 6.42 -4.75
C SER A 4 27.60 7.56 -5.45
N ASN A 5 28.22 8.74 -5.56
CA ASN A 5 27.60 9.92 -6.17
C ASN A 5 27.48 9.80 -7.69
N ILE A 6 28.48 9.23 -8.37
CA ILE A 6 28.41 8.97 -9.82
C ILE A 6 27.26 8.00 -10.12
N ARG A 7 27.19 6.90 -9.36
CA ARG A 7 26.16 5.88 -9.55
C ARG A 7 24.76 6.43 -9.28
N ARG A 8 24.61 7.26 -8.25
CA ARG A 8 23.37 7.99 -7.99
C ARG A 8 23.00 8.89 -9.17
N PHE A 9 23.93 9.72 -9.64
CA PHE A 9 23.68 10.61 -10.79
C PHE A 9 23.25 9.83 -12.03
N LEU A 10 23.95 8.74 -12.36
CA LEU A 10 23.60 7.90 -13.51
C LEU A 10 22.22 7.24 -13.33
N PHE A 11 21.92 6.75 -12.13
CA PHE A 11 20.61 6.16 -11.81
C PHE A 11 19.48 7.17 -12.02
N GLU A 12 19.61 8.37 -11.46
CA GLU A 12 18.62 9.45 -11.62
C GLU A 12 18.51 9.90 -13.09
N ALA A 13 19.63 10.02 -13.80
CA ALA A 13 19.64 10.37 -15.23
C ALA A 13 18.91 9.33 -16.08
N VAL A 14 19.12 8.03 -15.82
CA VAL A 14 18.40 6.95 -16.51
C VAL A 14 16.90 6.99 -16.20
N GLN A 15 16.51 7.24 -14.94
CA GLN A 15 15.10 7.40 -14.57
C GLN A 15 14.46 8.59 -15.29
N LEU A 16 15.17 9.72 -15.35
CA LEU A 16 14.69 10.94 -16.03
C LEU A 16 14.56 10.73 -17.54
N ILE A 17 15.56 10.10 -18.17
CA ILE A 17 15.48 9.74 -19.59
C ILE A 17 14.31 8.78 -19.82
N GLY A 18 14.13 7.75 -18.99
CA GLY A 18 13.00 6.83 -19.10
C GLY A 18 11.65 7.52 -18.94
N LEU A 19 11.53 8.47 -18.00
CA LEU A 19 10.34 9.28 -17.82
C LEU A 19 10.01 10.06 -19.11
N PHE A 20 10.95 10.83 -19.65
CA PHE A 20 10.69 11.68 -20.83
C PHE A 20 10.65 10.94 -22.16
N ALA A 21 11.39 9.83 -22.30
CA ALA A 21 11.45 9.08 -23.55
C ALA A 21 10.37 8.00 -23.68
N ILE A 22 9.83 7.50 -22.56
CA ILE A 22 8.85 6.40 -22.55
C ILE A 22 7.54 6.83 -21.91
N VAL A 23 7.57 7.35 -20.68
CA VAL A 23 6.34 7.61 -19.92
C VAL A 23 5.61 8.85 -20.44
N THR A 24 6.32 9.95 -20.73
CA THR A 24 5.72 11.19 -21.26
C THR A 24 5.14 11.03 -22.68
N PRO A 25 5.76 10.30 -23.62
CA PRO A 25 5.21 10.12 -24.95
C PRO A 25 4.09 9.09 -25.01
N LEU A 26 3.98 8.17 -24.04
CA LEU A 26 2.94 7.13 -24.04
C LEU A 26 1.51 7.70 -24.15
N PRO A 27 1.10 8.72 -23.36
CA PRO A 27 -0.17 9.41 -23.56
C PRO A 27 -0.33 10.03 -24.95
N LEU A 28 0.74 10.60 -25.52
CA LEU A 28 0.72 11.23 -26.84
C LEU A 28 0.61 10.19 -27.98
N LEU A 29 1.27 9.05 -27.85
CA LEU A 29 1.17 7.94 -28.79
C LEU A 29 -0.22 7.29 -28.72
N PHE A 30 -0.75 7.11 -27.51
CA PHE A 30 -2.13 6.67 -27.30
C PHE A 30 -3.11 7.66 -27.94
N HIS A 31 -2.91 8.97 -27.73
CA HIS A 31 -3.70 10.03 -28.34
C HIS A 31 -3.66 10.01 -29.86
N SER A 32 -2.47 9.98 -30.46
CA SER A 32 -2.31 9.93 -31.92
C SER A 32 -2.96 8.69 -32.53
N TYR A 33 -2.89 7.54 -31.85
CA TYR A 33 -3.61 6.35 -32.28
C TYR A 33 -5.13 6.53 -32.16
N TRP A 34 -5.61 7.15 -31.08
CA TRP A 34 -7.04 7.38 -30.84
C TRP A 34 -7.66 8.32 -31.89
N GLU A 35 -6.97 9.39 -32.28
CA GLU A 35 -7.39 10.30 -33.36
C GLU A 35 -7.59 9.55 -34.69
N ASN A 36 -6.74 8.57 -35.01
CA ASN A 36 -6.86 7.79 -36.25
C ASN A 36 -8.05 6.80 -36.25
N VAL A 37 -8.67 6.55 -35.10
CA VAL A 37 -9.78 5.58 -34.95
C VAL A 37 -11.12 6.28 -34.69
N GLY A 38 -11.12 7.60 -34.42
CA GLY A 38 -12.27 8.36 -33.93
C GLY A 38 -13.14 9.06 -34.99
N ASP A 39 -13.22 8.56 -36.22
CA ASP A 39 -13.81 9.32 -37.35
C ASP A 39 -15.35 9.42 -37.38
N ASP A 40 -16.10 8.75 -36.49
CA ASP A 40 -17.58 8.81 -36.51
C ASP A 40 -18.25 9.07 -35.15
N TYR A 41 -19.00 10.17 -35.07
CA TYR A 41 -19.51 10.83 -33.84
C TYR A 41 -20.63 10.06 -33.11
N GLN A 42 -21.46 9.30 -33.84
CA GLN A 42 -22.57 8.54 -33.23
C GLN A 42 -22.10 7.22 -32.59
N GLU A 43 -20.92 6.72 -32.96
CA GLU A 43 -20.29 5.53 -32.37
C GLU A 43 -19.39 5.86 -31.16
N THR A 44 -18.96 7.11 -30.99
CA THR A 44 -17.85 7.49 -30.09
C THR A 44 -18.19 7.41 -28.60
N ILE A 45 -19.42 7.74 -28.15
CA ILE A 45 -19.73 7.73 -26.70
C ILE A 45 -19.77 6.31 -26.13
N GLY A 46 -20.25 5.34 -26.92
CA GLY A 46 -20.23 3.92 -26.58
C GLY A 46 -18.79 3.41 -26.51
N VAL A 47 -17.95 3.80 -27.47
CA VAL A 47 -16.51 3.48 -27.48
C VAL A 47 -15.79 4.09 -26.29
N VAL A 48 -16.07 5.35 -25.92
CA VAL A 48 -15.50 6.00 -24.73
C VAL A 48 -15.95 5.29 -23.45
N ALA A 49 -17.22 4.87 -23.35
CA ALA A 49 -17.72 4.11 -22.21
C ALA A 49 -17.05 2.73 -22.08
N ILE A 50 -16.89 2.01 -23.19
CA ILE A 50 -16.17 0.73 -23.23
C ILE A 50 -14.70 0.94 -22.89
N GLY A 51 -14.05 1.92 -23.51
CA GLY A 51 -12.66 2.28 -23.27
C GLY A 51 -12.40 2.65 -21.81
N THR A 52 -13.28 3.44 -21.20
CA THR A 52 -13.24 3.77 -19.76
C THR A 52 -13.33 2.52 -18.91
N THR A 53 -14.29 1.64 -19.22
CA THR A 53 -14.50 0.38 -18.49
C THR A 53 -13.26 -0.50 -18.57
N VAL A 54 -12.77 -0.76 -19.78
CA VAL A 54 -11.57 -1.57 -20.00
C VAL A 54 -10.35 -0.95 -19.33
N THR A 55 -10.18 0.37 -19.41
CA THR A 55 -9.05 1.07 -18.80
C THR A 55 -9.09 0.98 -17.28
N LEU A 56 -10.23 1.27 -16.65
CA LEU A 56 -10.35 1.24 -15.19
C LEU A 56 -10.16 -0.17 -14.63
N PHE A 57 -10.94 -1.15 -15.14
CA PHE A 57 -10.86 -2.52 -14.65
C PHE A 57 -9.54 -3.20 -15.05
N GLY A 58 -9.03 -2.89 -16.24
CA GLY A 58 -7.71 -3.33 -16.70
C GLY A 58 -6.60 -2.78 -15.82
N TYR A 59 -6.62 -1.49 -15.48
CA TYR A 59 -5.67 -0.88 -14.55
C TYR A 59 -5.74 -1.52 -13.16
N MET A 60 -6.95 -1.74 -12.62
CA MET A 60 -7.13 -2.40 -11.31
C MET A 60 -6.59 -3.83 -11.32
N ALA A 61 -6.90 -4.61 -12.36
CA ALA A 61 -6.44 -5.98 -12.52
C ALA A 61 -4.91 -6.04 -12.71
N ALA A 62 -4.35 -5.20 -13.58
CA ALA A 62 -2.92 -5.10 -13.81
C ALA A 62 -2.18 -4.66 -12.54
N SER A 63 -2.72 -3.68 -11.80
CA SER A 63 -2.17 -3.26 -10.51
C SER A 63 -2.16 -4.40 -9.50
N PHE A 64 -3.24 -5.19 -9.42
CA PHE A 64 -3.32 -6.32 -8.50
C PHE A 64 -2.34 -7.44 -8.88
N LEU A 65 -2.23 -7.75 -10.18
CA LEU A 65 -1.24 -8.71 -10.68
C LEU A 65 0.18 -8.23 -10.44
N ALA A 66 0.47 -6.95 -10.68
CA ALA A 66 1.78 -6.38 -10.42
C ALA A 66 2.14 -6.43 -8.92
N ALA A 67 1.23 -5.99 -8.05
CA ALA A 67 1.40 -5.97 -6.60
C ALA A 67 1.65 -7.36 -6.00
N THR A 68 1.14 -8.42 -6.64
CA THR A 68 1.31 -9.80 -6.19
C THR A 68 2.51 -10.48 -6.85
N LEU A 69 2.72 -10.35 -8.16
CA LEU A 69 3.73 -11.09 -8.89
C LEU A 69 5.12 -10.44 -8.83
N VAL A 70 5.20 -9.11 -8.96
CA VAL A 70 6.50 -8.41 -9.06
C VAL A 70 7.36 -8.62 -7.81
N PRO A 71 6.86 -8.45 -6.56
CA PRO A 71 7.67 -8.71 -5.37
C PRO A 71 8.16 -10.15 -5.30
N ARG A 72 7.35 -11.12 -5.73
CA ARG A 72 7.70 -12.54 -5.74
C ARG A 72 8.81 -12.83 -6.75
N LEU A 73 8.73 -12.27 -7.96
CA LEU A 73 9.78 -12.38 -8.96
C LEU A 73 11.08 -11.71 -8.50
N VAL A 74 10.99 -10.52 -7.91
CA VAL A 74 12.14 -9.79 -7.36
C VAL A 74 12.81 -10.56 -6.22
N SER A 75 12.04 -11.26 -5.38
CA SER A 75 12.58 -12.08 -4.29
C SER A 75 13.39 -13.31 -4.75
N LEU A 76 13.29 -13.69 -6.03
CA LEU A 76 14.20 -14.68 -6.62
C LEU A 76 15.64 -14.16 -6.68
N LEU A 77 15.81 -12.86 -6.95
CA LEU A 77 17.10 -12.18 -7.11
C LEU A 77 17.58 -11.48 -5.83
N LEU A 78 16.66 -10.92 -5.06
CA LEU A 78 16.94 -10.22 -3.81
C LEU A 78 16.58 -11.12 -2.62
N LYS A 79 17.62 -11.61 -1.94
CA LYS A 79 17.51 -12.37 -0.70
C LYS A 79 17.68 -11.47 0.54
N PRO A 80 16.87 -11.67 1.61
CA PRO A 80 17.05 -11.01 2.90
C PRO A 80 18.42 -11.30 3.52
N GLY A 81 18.90 -10.42 4.40
CA GLY A 81 20.18 -10.54 5.10
C GLY A 81 21.42 -10.30 4.24
N ARG A 82 21.28 -10.20 2.91
CA ARG A 82 22.39 -9.92 1.99
C ARG A 82 22.53 -8.42 1.71
N THR A 83 23.76 -7.94 1.77
CA THR A 83 24.10 -6.56 1.43
C THR A 83 24.24 -6.38 -0.09
N TYR A 84 23.56 -5.38 -0.63
CA TYR A 84 23.58 -4.98 -2.03
C TYR A 84 24.03 -3.53 -2.15
N THR A 85 24.53 -3.14 -3.32
CA THR A 85 24.89 -1.74 -3.60
C THR A 85 23.66 -0.90 -3.93
N LEU A 86 23.56 0.30 -3.34
CA LEU A 86 22.54 1.29 -3.71
C LEU A 86 22.72 1.76 -5.16
N TYR A 87 21.64 2.25 -5.76
CA TYR A 87 21.64 2.85 -7.12
C TYR A 87 22.12 1.91 -8.25
N GLY A 88 22.12 0.59 -8.02
CA GLY A 88 22.37 -0.41 -9.06
C GLY A 88 21.09 -1.09 -9.54
N PHE A 89 21.23 -2.07 -10.44
CA PHE A 89 20.11 -2.86 -10.95
C PHE A 89 19.28 -3.54 -9.83
N ARG A 90 19.95 -4.07 -8.79
CA ARG A 90 19.27 -4.68 -7.63
C ARG A 90 18.48 -3.67 -6.80
N TYR A 91 18.98 -2.43 -6.70
CA TYR A 91 18.25 -1.36 -6.05
C TYR A 91 17.03 -0.96 -6.87
N TRP A 92 17.19 -0.82 -8.20
CA TRP A 92 16.07 -0.58 -9.12
C TRP A 92 14.98 -1.65 -8.98
N LEU A 93 15.34 -2.94 -8.97
CA LEU A 93 14.38 -4.04 -8.77
C LEU A 93 13.62 -3.91 -7.45
N GLN A 94 14.30 -3.52 -6.36
CA GLN A 94 13.65 -3.28 -5.08
C GLN A 94 12.69 -2.09 -5.15
N THR A 95 13.07 -0.99 -5.80
CA THR A 95 12.18 0.17 -6.01
C THR A 95 10.96 -0.20 -6.86
N VAL A 96 11.12 -1.04 -7.88
CA VAL A 96 10.00 -1.54 -8.70
C VAL A 96 9.08 -2.44 -7.88
N ALA A 97 9.63 -3.33 -7.03
CA ALA A 97 8.84 -4.13 -6.11
C ALA A 97 8.02 -3.25 -5.16
N GLU A 98 8.69 -2.32 -4.47
CA GLU A 98 8.06 -1.35 -3.56
C GLU A 98 6.95 -0.55 -4.26
N PHE A 99 7.23 0.03 -5.42
CA PHE A 99 6.23 0.80 -6.17
C PHE A 99 5.03 -0.06 -6.58
N SER A 100 5.28 -1.27 -7.10
CA SER A 100 4.22 -2.15 -7.60
C SER A 100 3.30 -2.67 -6.49
N SER A 101 3.81 -2.90 -5.29
CA SER A 101 3.06 -3.45 -4.16
C SER A 101 2.37 -2.41 -3.28
N ASN A 102 2.75 -1.13 -3.39
CA ASN A 102 2.12 -0.01 -2.69
C ASN A 102 1.08 0.72 -3.56
N SER A 103 0.13 -0.02 -4.13
CA SER A 103 -0.93 0.57 -4.94
C SER A 103 -1.98 1.29 -4.08
N ARG A 104 -2.04 2.62 -4.22
CA ARG A 104 -3.04 3.46 -3.52
C ARG A 104 -4.47 3.08 -3.87
N VAL A 105 -4.74 2.73 -5.13
CA VAL A 105 -6.11 2.37 -5.58
C VAL A 105 -6.57 1.08 -4.92
N LEU A 106 -5.71 0.06 -4.87
CA LEU A 106 -6.03 -1.21 -4.21
C LEU A 106 -6.15 -1.05 -2.69
N GLY A 107 -5.28 -0.23 -2.08
CA GLY A 107 -5.36 0.13 -0.67
C GLY A 107 -6.69 0.80 -0.30
N LEU A 108 -7.15 1.77 -1.11
CA LEU A 108 -8.44 2.43 -0.92
C LEU A 108 -9.64 1.49 -1.13
N LEU A 109 -9.55 0.56 -2.08
CA LEU A 109 -10.62 -0.41 -2.35
C LEU A 109 -10.78 -1.45 -1.24
N ALA A 110 -9.66 -1.95 -0.71
CA ALA A 110 -9.67 -3.03 0.26
C ALA A 110 -9.67 -2.53 1.71
N GLY A 111 -9.05 -1.37 1.96
CA GLY A 111 -8.90 -0.74 3.26
C GLY A 111 -10.22 -0.40 3.92
N ASP A 112 -10.19 -0.25 5.24
CA ASP A 112 -11.37 0.02 6.08
C ASP A 112 -12.49 -1.03 6.00
N SER A 113 -12.22 -2.13 5.29
CA SER A 113 -13.13 -3.24 5.04
C SER A 113 -12.51 -4.57 5.45
N SER A 114 -13.34 -5.61 5.54
CA SER A 114 -12.87 -6.96 5.84
C SER A 114 -12.02 -7.56 4.70
N ALA A 115 -12.04 -6.96 3.50
CA ALA A 115 -11.24 -7.40 2.36
C ALA A 115 -9.74 -7.11 2.54
N ILE A 116 -9.36 -6.14 3.38
CA ILE A 116 -7.96 -5.71 3.53
C ILE A 116 -7.04 -6.86 3.94
N VAL A 117 -7.49 -7.75 4.82
CA VAL A 117 -6.68 -8.89 5.29
C VAL A 117 -6.39 -9.89 4.16
N HIS A 118 -7.30 -10.00 3.19
CA HIS A 118 -7.12 -10.85 2.02
C HIS A 118 -6.16 -10.19 1.02
N TYR A 119 -6.31 -8.88 0.78
CA TYR A 119 -5.39 -8.12 -0.07
C TYR A 119 -3.95 -8.15 0.46
N MET A 120 -3.75 -7.86 1.75
CA MET A 120 -2.42 -7.83 2.37
C MET A 120 -1.73 -9.21 2.33
N ARG A 121 -2.48 -10.29 2.59
CA ARG A 121 -1.97 -11.66 2.40
C ARG A 121 -1.63 -11.97 0.95
N ALA A 122 -2.46 -11.51 0.01
CA ALA A 122 -2.23 -11.75 -1.42
C ALA A 122 -0.93 -11.09 -1.90
N ILE A 123 -0.66 -9.84 -1.51
CA ILE A 123 0.59 -9.15 -1.90
C ILE A 123 1.83 -9.73 -1.21
N GLY A 124 1.69 -10.36 -0.04
CA GLY A 124 2.75 -11.15 0.56
C GLY A 124 2.92 -11.04 2.07
N TRP A 125 2.11 -10.25 2.77
CA TRP A 125 2.24 -10.08 4.22
C TRP A 125 1.88 -11.37 4.96
N ASN A 126 2.67 -11.71 5.98
CA ASN A 126 2.30 -12.76 6.93
C ASN A 126 1.46 -12.15 8.07
N LEU A 127 0.14 -12.38 8.02
CA LEU A 127 -0.78 -11.90 9.07
C LEU A 127 -1.05 -12.94 10.17
N ASN A 128 -0.31 -14.05 10.21
CA ASN A 128 -0.53 -15.16 11.13
C ASN A 128 -2.03 -15.56 11.19
N LYS A 129 -2.58 -15.80 12.40
CA LYS A 129 -4.01 -16.03 12.60
C LYS A 129 -4.74 -14.69 12.65
N VAL A 130 -5.56 -14.44 11.63
CA VAL A 130 -6.40 -13.23 11.58
C VAL A 130 -7.69 -13.47 12.35
N VAL A 131 -7.93 -12.64 13.37
CA VAL A 131 -9.25 -12.47 14.00
C VAL A 131 -9.92 -11.29 13.32
N GLN A 132 -10.97 -11.56 12.55
CA GLN A 132 -11.65 -10.54 11.76
C GLN A 132 -12.45 -9.60 12.67
N THR A 133 -12.10 -8.32 12.66
CA THR A 133 -12.80 -7.26 13.39
C THR A 133 -13.68 -6.40 12.48
N GLY A 134 -13.68 -6.71 11.18
CA GLY A 134 -14.41 -6.01 10.13
C GLY A 134 -13.56 -4.96 9.41
N SER A 135 -12.56 -4.40 10.08
CA SER A 135 -11.53 -3.51 9.52
C SER A 135 -10.27 -3.62 10.38
N ASN A 136 -9.43 -4.61 10.06
CA ASN A 136 -8.19 -4.85 10.82
C ASN A 136 -7.07 -3.84 10.47
N PHE A 137 -7.19 -3.19 9.31
CA PHE A 137 -6.22 -2.26 8.74
C PHE A 137 -6.95 -1.12 8.03
N GLY A 138 -6.45 0.11 8.17
CA GLY A 138 -6.86 1.27 7.38
C GLY A 138 -6.50 1.16 5.89
N SER A 139 -6.76 2.22 5.12
CA SER A 139 -6.63 2.25 3.66
C SER A 139 -5.27 2.68 3.10
N ASN A 140 -4.35 3.10 3.96
CA ASN A 140 -3.01 3.55 3.62
C ASN A 140 -1.96 2.74 4.38
N GLN A 141 -1.81 1.47 4.02
CA GLN A 141 -0.73 0.62 4.54
C GLN A 141 0.40 0.54 3.52
N GLN A 142 1.63 0.71 3.98
CA GLN A 142 2.80 0.72 3.13
C GLN A 142 3.93 -0.15 3.69
N HIS A 143 4.87 -0.49 2.81
CA HIS A 143 6.02 -1.32 3.13
C HIS A 143 7.12 -1.12 2.10
N GLU A 144 8.37 -1.39 2.46
CA GLU A 144 9.42 -1.48 1.44
C GLU A 144 9.37 -2.82 0.70
N ASN A 145 9.03 -3.93 1.38
CA ASN A 145 8.87 -5.23 0.74
C ASN A 145 7.74 -6.05 1.40
N PRO A 146 6.67 -6.41 0.67
CA PRO A 146 5.50 -7.05 1.29
C PRO A 146 5.81 -8.45 1.83
N LEU A 147 6.78 -9.14 1.23
CA LEU A 147 7.17 -10.51 1.62
C LEU A 147 7.99 -10.55 2.92
N LEU A 148 8.35 -9.39 3.45
CA LEU A 148 9.14 -9.23 4.68
C LEU A 148 8.34 -8.62 5.82
N CYS A 149 7.02 -8.52 5.66
CA CYS A 149 6.11 -7.96 6.66
C CYS A 149 5.40 -9.07 7.43
N GLU A 150 5.50 -9.03 8.75
CA GLU A 150 4.81 -9.96 9.65
C GLU A 150 4.03 -9.23 10.74
N ILE A 151 2.76 -9.59 10.90
CA ILE A 151 1.84 -9.06 11.90
C ILE A 151 1.35 -10.20 12.79
N GLY A 152 1.55 -10.07 14.10
CA GLY A 152 1.09 -11.02 15.09
C GLY A 152 -0.43 -11.15 15.17
N THR A 153 -0.89 -12.27 15.72
CA THR A 153 -2.30 -12.56 15.96
C THR A 153 -2.96 -11.46 16.79
N GLU A 154 -4.22 -11.12 16.49
CA GLU A 154 -5.01 -10.10 17.23
C GLU A 154 -4.41 -8.69 17.26
N THR A 155 -3.39 -8.42 16.43
CA THR A 155 -2.88 -7.07 16.25
C THR A 155 -3.79 -6.27 15.34
N MET A 156 -4.12 -5.06 15.80
CA MET A 156 -4.97 -4.10 15.12
C MET A 156 -4.15 -2.92 14.67
N VAL A 157 -4.32 -2.53 13.41
CA VAL A 157 -3.54 -1.45 12.80
C VAL A 157 -4.50 -0.39 12.28
N SER A 158 -4.28 0.85 12.70
CA SER A 158 -5.01 2.00 12.17
C SER A 158 -4.44 2.38 10.80
N ASP A 159 -4.54 3.65 10.40
CA ASP A 159 -4.15 4.07 9.06
C ASP A 159 -2.70 4.59 9.00
N GLY A 160 -1.97 4.34 7.92
CA GLY A 160 -0.62 4.86 7.74
C GLY A 160 0.50 4.03 8.38
N LEU A 161 0.36 2.71 8.55
CA LEU A 161 1.52 1.88 8.91
C LEU A 161 2.49 1.83 7.73
N PHE A 162 3.76 2.14 7.98
CA PHE A 162 4.85 1.90 7.06
C PHE A 162 5.79 0.85 7.66
N MET A 163 5.79 -0.35 7.09
CA MET A 163 6.74 -1.41 7.44
C MET A 163 8.07 -1.15 6.74
N ILE A 164 9.06 -0.66 7.49
CA ILE A 164 10.42 -0.49 6.97
C ILE A 164 11.03 -1.89 6.90
N ASN A 165 11.57 -2.30 5.76
CA ASN A 165 12.19 -3.61 5.56
C ASN A 165 13.60 -3.51 4.97
N MET A 166 14.15 -2.31 4.82
CA MET A 166 15.41 -2.07 4.15
C MET A 166 16.28 -1.14 5.01
N HIS A 167 17.38 -1.68 5.52
CA HIS A 167 18.45 -0.84 6.04
C HIS A 167 19.23 -0.23 4.88
N LYS A 168 19.50 1.07 4.96
CA LYS A 168 20.32 1.81 4.00
C LYS A 168 21.51 2.42 4.73
N SER A 169 22.67 2.32 4.10
CA SER A 169 23.86 3.11 4.44
C SER A 169 24.13 4.12 3.33
N ALA A 170 25.27 4.81 3.37
CA ALA A 170 25.66 5.76 2.32
C ALA A 170 25.85 5.11 0.93
N SER A 171 26.06 3.79 0.84
CA SER A 171 26.42 3.12 -0.42
C SER A 171 25.77 1.75 -0.64
N ALA A 172 25.09 1.21 0.37
CA ALA A 172 24.55 -0.14 0.35
C ALA A 172 23.17 -0.22 1.00
N PHE A 173 22.43 -1.27 0.66
CA PHE A 173 21.17 -1.61 1.32
C PHE A 173 21.12 -3.10 1.66
N ARG A 174 20.35 -3.45 2.68
CA ARG A 174 20.09 -4.83 3.10
C ARG A 174 18.61 -4.95 3.46
N LEU A 175 17.96 -5.99 2.93
CA LEU A 175 16.58 -6.30 3.24
C LEU A 175 16.51 -7.15 4.52
N GLU A 176 15.61 -6.79 5.43
CA GLU A 176 15.36 -7.48 6.70
C GLU A 176 13.86 -7.69 6.94
N PRO A 177 13.46 -8.84 7.53
CA PRO A 177 12.10 -9.05 8.01
C PRO A 177 11.73 -8.07 9.13
N THR A 178 10.49 -7.57 9.09
CA THR A 178 9.94 -6.68 10.10
C THR A 178 8.73 -7.33 10.72
N ARG A 179 8.76 -7.47 12.05
CA ARG A 179 7.77 -8.22 12.81
C ARG A 179 7.15 -7.34 13.88
N ILE A 180 5.82 -7.35 13.90
CA ILE A 180 5.03 -6.75 14.98
C ILE A 180 4.44 -7.90 15.80
N GLY A 181 4.63 -7.85 17.12
CA GLY A 181 4.11 -8.85 18.06
C GLY A 181 2.58 -8.97 18.07
N GLU A 182 2.08 -9.89 18.89
CA GLU A 182 0.65 -10.18 19.01
C GLU A 182 -0.09 -9.19 19.91
N ARG A 183 -1.41 -9.08 19.72
CA ARG A 183 -2.31 -8.25 20.54
C ARG A 183 -1.87 -6.78 20.58
N ASN A 184 -1.14 -6.30 19.59
CA ASN A 184 -0.72 -4.90 19.53
C ASN A 184 -1.85 -4.03 18.99
N TYR A 185 -1.85 -2.75 19.38
CA TYR A 185 -2.69 -1.75 18.76
C TYR A 185 -1.80 -0.65 18.19
N LEU A 186 -1.86 -0.43 16.89
CA LEU A 186 -1.11 0.60 16.21
C LEU A 186 -2.04 1.76 15.86
N GLY A 187 -1.71 2.94 16.39
CA GLY A 187 -2.32 4.21 15.99
C GLY A 187 -1.92 4.62 14.57
N ASN A 188 -2.21 5.87 14.21
CA ASN A 188 -1.99 6.31 12.84
C ASN A 188 -0.52 6.68 12.57
N ASN A 189 -0.09 6.53 11.32
CA ASN A 189 1.20 7.01 10.82
C ASN A 189 2.41 6.48 11.59
N ILE A 190 2.45 5.16 11.78
CA ILE A 190 3.54 4.47 12.47
C ILE A 190 4.56 3.99 11.45
N TYR A 191 5.83 4.32 11.67
CA TYR A 191 6.94 3.77 10.91
C TYR A 191 7.60 2.70 11.76
N TYR A 192 7.47 1.44 11.37
CA TYR A 192 7.94 0.30 12.15
C TYR A 192 9.22 -0.28 11.54
N PRO A 193 10.39 -0.16 12.22
CA PRO A 193 11.66 -0.72 11.77
C PRO A 193 11.81 -2.21 12.14
N PRO A 194 12.68 -2.96 11.43
CA PRO A 194 12.98 -4.36 11.76
C PRO A 194 13.64 -4.52 13.13
N ASP A 195 14.36 -3.51 13.61
CA ASP A 195 15.04 -3.50 14.91
C ASP A 195 14.13 -3.06 16.08
N GLY A 196 12.81 -2.98 15.86
CA GLY A 196 11.85 -2.51 16.86
C GLY A 196 11.92 -3.30 18.17
N ARG A 197 12.04 -2.59 19.29
CA ARG A 197 12.08 -3.12 20.66
C ARG A 197 10.70 -3.14 21.31
N THR A 198 9.70 -3.61 20.57
CA THR A 198 8.34 -3.82 21.07
C THR A 198 7.93 -5.26 20.85
N GLY A 199 7.51 -5.93 21.93
CA GLY A 199 7.00 -7.30 21.89
C GLY A 199 5.49 -7.33 21.79
N ASP A 200 4.86 -8.12 22.65
CA ASP A 200 3.41 -8.33 22.63
C ASP A 200 2.64 -7.30 23.47
N ASN A 201 1.36 -7.13 23.11
CA ASN A 201 0.38 -6.38 23.89
C ASN A 201 0.81 -4.93 24.18
N VAL A 202 1.40 -4.26 23.19
CA VAL A 202 1.81 -2.85 23.20
C VAL A 202 0.80 -1.95 22.48
N LEU A 203 0.46 -0.82 23.09
CA LEU A 203 -0.38 0.21 22.45
C LEU A 203 0.56 1.28 21.89
N LEU A 204 0.70 1.33 20.57
CA LEU A 204 1.55 2.27 19.87
C LEU A 204 0.71 3.49 19.48
N GLY A 205 0.87 4.60 20.21
CA GLY A 205 0.15 5.84 19.97
C GLY A 205 0.43 6.43 18.59
N THR A 206 -0.48 7.25 18.08
CA THR A 206 -0.33 7.91 16.76
C THR A 206 1.03 8.62 16.66
N LYS A 207 1.76 8.33 15.57
CA LYS A 207 3.11 8.85 15.27
C LYS A 207 4.17 8.56 16.34
N VAL A 208 3.97 7.56 17.20
CA VAL A 208 5.02 7.16 18.15
C VAL A 208 6.26 6.68 17.40
N MET A 209 7.44 7.10 17.86
CA MET A 209 8.70 6.54 17.39
C MET A 209 8.87 5.15 17.99
N ILE A 210 9.00 4.11 17.16
CA ILE A 210 9.28 2.77 17.66
C ILE A 210 10.70 2.74 18.25
N PRO A 211 10.88 2.37 19.53
CA PRO A 211 12.22 2.26 20.11
C PRO A 211 13.01 1.17 19.38
N ILE A 212 14.28 1.42 19.10
CA ILE A 212 15.19 0.46 18.43
C ILE A 212 16.31 -0.04 19.37
N ASP A 213 16.45 0.63 20.51
CA ASP A 213 17.41 0.36 21.57
C ASP A 213 16.72 0.27 22.93
N GLY A 214 17.50 -0.11 23.95
CA GLY A 214 16.99 -0.30 25.30
C GLY A 214 16.18 -1.60 25.49
N PRO A 215 15.42 -1.70 26.59
CA PRO A 215 14.69 -2.90 26.94
C PRO A 215 13.49 -3.13 26.00
N LEU A 216 13.17 -4.40 25.77
CA LEU A 216 11.96 -4.81 25.06
C LEU A 216 10.73 -4.29 25.83
N ARG A 217 9.83 -3.59 25.13
CA ARG A 217 8.59 -3.06 25.69
C ARG A 217 7.45 -4.03 25.44
N GLU A 218 6.75 -4.44 26.49
CA GLU A 218 5.59 -5.33 26.42
C GLU A 218 4.55 -4.88 27.45
N ASN A 219 3.26 -5.11 27.16
CA ASN A 219 2.15 -4.79 28.08
C ASN A 219 2.01 -3.30 28.45
N VAL A 220 2.63 -2.40 27.69
CA VAL A 220 2.62 -0.95 27.93
C VAL A 220 1.96 -0.21 26.77
N GLY A 221 1.61 1.06 26.97
CA GLY A 221 1.41 1.99 25.87
C GLY A 221 2.69 2.80 25.63
N LEU A 222 2.92 3.21 24.39
CA LEU A 222 4.02 4.08 24.01
C LEU A 222 3.47 5.28 23.24
N LEU A 223 4.02 6.46 23.53
CA LEU A 223 3.66 7.71 22.85
C LEU A 223 4.90 8.60 22.70
N GLY A 224 4.92 9.47 21.69
CA GLY A 224 5.96 10.48 21.50
C GLY A 224 7.13 10.04 20.61
N SER A 225 8.03 10.99 20.34
CA SER A 225 9.26 10.79 19.56
C SER A 225 10.37 11.67 20.14
N PRO A 226 11.28 11.16 20.98
CA PRO A 226 11.41 9.75 21.40
C PRO A 226 10.21 9.23 22.21
N ALA A 227 9.98 7.92 22.17
CA ALA A 227 8.85 7.32 22.88
C ALA A 227 9.04 7.29 24.40
N PHE A 228 7.94 7.51 25.12
CA PHE A 228 7.82 7.29 26.57
C PHE A 228 6.61 6.39 26.86
N GLU A 229 6.63 5.74 28.02
CA GLU A 229 5.56 4.83 28.42
C GLU A 229 4.33 5.59 28.91
N ILE A 230 3.17 5.09 28.49
CA ILE A 230 1.86 5.47 29.01
C ILE A 230 1.12 4.21 29.43
N PRO A 231 0.10 4.30 30.29
CA PRO A 231 -0.82 3.19 30.51
C PRO A 231 -1.39 2.69 29.18
N ARG A 232 -1.36 1.37 28.96
CA ARG A 232 -1.84 0.76 27.71
C ARG A 232 -3.32 1.03 27.44
N MET A 233 -4.14 1.01 28.47
CA MET A 233 -5.59 1.21 28.41
C MET A 233 -6.04 1.89 29.69
N VAL A 234 -7.04 2.76 29.57
CA VAL A 234 -7.76 3.32 30.73
C VAL A 234 -9.13 2.65 30.90
N ASN A 235 -9.78 2.84 32.05
CA ASN A 235 -11.06 2.16 32.38
C ASN A 235 -12.15 2.43 31.34
N ARG A 236 -12.23 3.66 30.84
CA ARG A 236 -13.14 4.03 29.75
C ARG A 236 -12.96 3.15 28.51
N ASP A 237 -11.74 2.82 28.13
CA ASP A 237 -11.48 1.99 26.95
C ASP A 237 -11.94 0.55 27.18
N LYS A 238 -11.74 0.04 28.41
CA LYS A 238 -12.22 -1.30 28.80
C LYS A 238 -13.74 -1.39 28.71
N GLU A 239 -14.45 -0.37 29.18
CA GLU A 239 -15.92 -0.31 29.12
C GLU A 239 -16.43 -0.28 27.68
N LEU A 240 -15.78 0.50 26.80
CA LEU A 240 -16.13 0.56 25.38
C LEU A 240 -15.89 -0.77 24.65
N ILE A 241 -14.76 -1.44 24.93
CA ILE A 241 -14.42 -2.73 24.32
C ILE A 241 -15.34 -3.84 24.86
N ALA A 242 -15.61 -3.85 26.16
CA ALA A 242 -16.49 -4.84 26.80
C ALA A 242 -17.97 -4.70 26.37
N GLY A 243 -18.36 -3.55 25.79
CA GLY A 243 -19.72 -3.30 25.33
C GLY A 243 -20.13 -4.09 24.08
N VAL A 244 -19.20 -4.75 23.39
CA VAL A 244 -19.51 -5.58 22.21
C VAL A 244 -19.05 -7.01 22.44
N ASP A 245 -20.01 -7.88 22.70
CA ASP A 245 -19.76 -9.32 22.84
C ASP A 245 -19.21 -9.93 21.54
N GLU A 246 -18.41 -10.99 21.67
CA GLU A 246 -17.76 -11.68 20.55
C GLU A 246 -18.76 -12.32 19.59
N ASP A 247 -19.86 -12.90 20.10
CA ASP A 247 -20.88 -13.50 19.26
C ASP A 247 -21.67 -12.43 18.51
N ASP A 248 -21.96 -11.31 19.19
CA ASP A 248 -22.58 -10.15 18.56
C ASP A 248 -21.70 -9.55 17.46
N ARG A 249 -20.39 -9.46 17.67
CA ARG A 249 -19.44 -9.01 16.64
C ARG A 249 -19.49 -9.94 15.43
N ARG A 250 -19.41 -11.26 15.64
CA ARG A 250 -19.49 -12.27 14.57
C ARG A 250 -20.78 -12.17 13.77
N ARG A 251 -21.92 -11.93 14.44
CA ARG A 251 -23.24 -11.74 13.81
C ARG A 251 -23.34 -10.44 13.00
N ARG A 252 -22.61 -9.38 13.39
CA ARG A 252 -22.62 -8.07 12.72
C ARG A 252 -21.68 -7.97 11.52
N ILE A 253 -20.62 -8.80 11.45
CA ILE A 253 -19.65 -8.80 10.34
C ILE A 253 -20.33 -8.93 8.96
N PRO A 254 -21.30 -9.84 8.72
CA PRO A 254 -21.99 -9.91 7.43
C PRO A 254 -22.70 -8.62 7.02
N HIS A 255 -23.29 -7.90 7.98
CA HIS A 255 -23.94 -6.61 7.73
C HIS A 255 -22.92 -5.54 7.35
N LYS A 256 -21.78 -5.51 8.06
CA LYS A 256 -20.65 -4.65 7.69
C LYS A 256 -20.14 -5.00 6.28
N ASN A 257 -20.01 -6.28 5.95
CA ASN A 257 -19.55 -6.70 4.61
C ASN A 257 -20.49 -6.25 3.49
N ARG A 258 -21.82 -6.27 3.72
CA ARG A 258 -22.79 -5.70 2.76
C ARG A 258 -22.61 -4.20 2.60
N HIS A 259 -22.45 -3.48 3.71
CA HIS A 259 -22.17 -2.03 3.66
C HIS A 259 -20.86 -1.75 2.92
N ASN A 260 -19.79 -2.47 3.25
CA ASN A 260 -18.49 -2.36 2.58
C ASN A 260 -18.62 -2.60 1.08
N LEU A 261 -19.35 -3.65 0.66
CA LEU A 261 -19.57 -3.94 -0.76
C LEU A 261 -20.26 -2.78 -1.47
N VAL A 262 -21.32 -2.21 -0.89
CA VAL A 262 -22.02 -1.05 -1.47
C VAL A 262 -21.08 0.14 -1.58
N THR A 263 -20.31 0.46 -0.53
CA THR A 263 -19.36 1.58 -0.55
C THR A 263 -18.25 1.37 -1.58
N ILE A 264 -17.74 0.15 -1.73
CA ILE A 264 -16.74 -0.19 -2.76
C ILE A 264 -17.34 -0.02 -4.17
N LEU A 265 -18.56 -0.51 -4.40
CA LEU A 265 -19.24 -0.35 -5.69
C LEU A 265 -19.50 1.12 -6.03
N LEU A 266 -19.93 1.93 -5.05
CA LEU A 266 -20.11 3.37 -5.21
C LEU A 266 -18.78 4.08 -5.49
N PHE A 267 -17.71 3.69 -4.81
CA PHE A 267 -16.37 4.22 -5.07
C PHE A 267 -15.93 3.91 -6.50
N VAL A 268 -16.02 2.65 -6.94
CA VAL A 268 -15.67 2.23 -8.31
C VAL A 268 -16.53 2.96 -9.35
N ALA A 269 -17.84 3.06 -9.12
CA ALA A 269 -18.75 3.80 -10.00
C ALA A 269 -18.36 5.29 -10.08
N THR A 270 -17.98 5.91 -8.96
CA THR A 270 -17.53 7.30 -8.93
C THR A 270 -16.23 7.48 -9.71
N GLN A 271 -15.25 6.58 -9.53
CA GLN A 271 -14.00 6.60 -10.31
C GLN A 271 -14.28 6.41 -11.81
N TRP A 272 -15.18 5.50 -12.16
CA TRP A 272 -15.59 5.27 -13.54
C TRP A 272 -16.25 6.50 -14.15
N VAL A 273 -17.21 7.13 -13.45
CA VAL A 273 -17.90 8.34 -13.94
C VAL A 273 -16.90 9.48 -14.11
N MET A 274 -15.99 9.69 -13.16
CA MET A 274 -14.97 10.75 -13.29
C MET A 274 -14.07 10.52 -14.50
N LEU A 275 -13.59 9.28 -14.70
CA LEU A 275 -12.77 8.95 -15.86
C LEU A 275 -13.55 9.10 -17.17
N PHE A 276 -14.78 8.57 -17.22
CA PHE A 276 -15.67 8.65 -18.37
C PHE A 276 -15.94 10.10 -18.77
N VAL A 277 -16.36 10.94 -17.81
CA VAL A 277 -16.66 12.35 -18.06
C VAL A 277 -15.41 13.08 -18.53
N THR A 278 -14.25 12.80 -17.94
CA THR A 278 -12.97 13.40 -18.36
C THR A 278 -12.63 13.04 -19.80
N LEU A 279 -12.68 11.75 -20.15
CA LEU A 279 -12.40 11.27 -21.50
C LEU A 279 -13.45 11.76 -22.51
N ALA A 280 -14.72 11.81 -22.13
CA ALA A 280 -15.78 12.33 -22.98
C ALA A 280 -15.64 13.83 -23.25
N ILE A 281 -15.29 14.64 -22.24
CA ILE A 281 -15.00 16.07 -22.42
C ILE A 281 -13.80 16.24 -23.35
N TRP A 282 -12.76 15.44 -23.17
CA TRP A 282 -11.55 15.52 -23.98
C TRP A 282 -11.81 15.13 -25.44
N ASP A 283 -12.49 14.01 -25.67
CA ASP A 283 -12.96 13.56 -26.99
C ASP A 283 -13.77 14.66 -27.70
N ARG A 284 -14.66 15.35 -26.96
CA ARG A 284 -15.42 16.47 -27.51
C ARG A 284 -14.54 17.67 -27.85
N ALA A 285 -13.64 18.04 -26.95
CA ALA A 285 -12.73 19.15 -27.21
C ALA A 285 -11.92 18.90 -28.49
N LEU A 286 -11.39 17.70 -28.68
CA LEU A 286 -10.61 17.35 -29.87
C LEU A 286 -11.47 17.48 -31.14
N ASN A 287 -12.63 16.84 -31.18
CA ASN A 287 -13.56 16.92 -32.32
C ASN A 287 -14.03 18.35 -32.67
N TYR A 288 -13.96 19.30 -31.74
CA TYR A 288 -14.30 20.70 -32.02
C TYR A 288 -13.12 21.52 -32.56
N TYR A 289 -11.87 21.09 -32.34
CA TYR A 289 -10.66 21.84 -32.70
C TYR A 289 -9.81 21.20 -33.81
N THR A 290 -10.15 19.98 -34.24
CA THR A 290 -9.66 19.32 -35.46
C THR A 290 -10.70 19.43 -36.57
#